data_AF-A0A7R9YB28-F1
#
_entry.id   AF-A0A7R9YB28-F1
#
_cell.length_a   1.000
_cell.length_b   1.000
_cell.length_c   1.000
_cell.angle_alpha   90.00
_cell.angle_beta   90.00
_cell.angle_gamma   90.00
#
_symmetry.space_group_name_H-M   'P 1'
#
loop_
_entity.id
_entity.type
_entity.pdbx_description
1 polymer ?
#
loop_
_entity_poly.entity_id
_entity_poly.type
_entity_poly.pdbx_seq_one_letter_code
_entity_poly.pdbx_strand_id
1 'polypeptide(L)'
;MRPGGLLMVAVPDLVALAELLLSPPPRFDAAQRWQIQRMMFGGQTNLFDFHHSGFDEMTLSTLLAQHGFCGVQREEDFGLFDDASIGTYSGKGISLNFAASKCAEAGDVGVV
;
A
#
# COMPACT_ATOMS: atom_id res chain seq x y z
N MET A 1 6.55 8.25 15.92
CA MET A 1 5.38 7.72 16.68
C MET A 1 5.85 7.28 18.06
N ARG A 2 4.98 7.30 19.07
CA ARG A 2 5.30 6.70 20.38
C ARG A 2 5.28 5.17 20.26
N PRO A 3 6.08 4.42 21.05
CA PRO A 3 5.94 2.96 21.15
C PRO A 3 4.49 2.53 21.32
N GLY A 4 4.12 1.45 20.64
CA GLY A 4 2.75 0.91 20.62
C GLY A 4 1.75 1.68 19.75
N GLY A 5 2.14 2.81 19.14
CA GLY A 5 1.30 3.47 18.15
C GLY A 5 1.07 2.59 16.93
N LEU A 6 -0.13 2.62 16.36
CA LEU A 6 -0.52 1.88 15.17
C LEU A 6 -0.41 2.77 13.92
N LEU A 7 0.33 2.29 12.92
CA LEU A 7 0.33 2.82 11.56
C LEU A 7 -0.52 1.89 10.68
N MET A 8 -1.53 2.46 10.04
CA MET A 8 -2.28 1.81 8.96
C MET A 8 -1.97 2.59 7.68
N VAL A 9 -1.44 1.90 6.68
CA VAL A 9 -1.01 2.51 5.42
C VAL A 9 -1.67 1.77 4.25
N ALA A 10 -2.34 2.53 3.38
CA ALA A 10 -2.85 2.06 2.10
C ALA A 10 -2.09 2.78 0.98
N VAL A 11 -1.46 2.00 0.10
CA VAL A 11 -0.75 2.48 -1.09
C VAL A 11 -1.08 1.55 -2.27
N PRO A 12 -0.85 1.97 -3.52
CA PRO A 12 -1.03 1.06 -4.65
C PRO A 12 -0.13 -0.17 -4.52
N ASP A 13 -0.69 -1.36 -4.73
CA ASP A 13 0.07 -2.60 -4.87
C ASP A 13 0.69 -2.64 -6.28
N LEU A 14 1.98 -2.32 -6.36
CA LEU A 14 2.67 -2.17 -7.63
C LEU A 14 2.79 -3.49 -8.39
N VAL A 15 2.91 -4.62 -7.68
CA VAL A 15 2.92 -5.95 -8.30
C VAL A 15 1.54 -6.27 -8.85
N ALA A 16 0.48 -6.01 -8.08
CA ALA A 16 -0.87 -6.26 -8.52
C ALA A 16 -1.21 -5.48 -9.80
N LEU A 17 -0.84 -4.20 -9.84
CA LEU A 17 -1.03 -3.31 -10.98
C LEU A 17 -0.11 -3.66 -12.17
N ALA A 18 1.14 -4.06 -11.92
CA ALA A 18 2.05 -4.51 -12.98
C ALA A 18 1.51 -5.76 -13.70
N GLU A 19 0.95 -6.72 -12.98
CA GLU A 19 0.31 -7.91 -13.59
C GLU A 19 -0.89 -7.53 -14.47
N LEU A 20 -1.69 -6.53 -14.06
CA LEU A 20 -2.76 -5.99 -14.90
C LEU A 20 -2.19 -5.31 -16.15
N LEU A 21 -1.12 -4.53 -16.01
CA LEU A 21 -0.47 -3.83 -17.12
C LEU A 21 0.21 -4.79 -18.12
N LEU A 22 0.78 -5.90 -17.62
CA LEU A 22 1.43 -6.94 -18.43
C LEU A 22 0.44 -7.91 -19.09
N SER A 23 -0.86 -7.81 -18.75
CA SER A 23 -1.88 -8.66 -19.37
C SER A 23 -1.89 -8.51 -20.90
N PRO A 24 -1.93 -9.64 -21.65
CA PRO A 24 -1.82 -9.61 -23.09
C PRO A 24 -3.04 -8.96 -23.75
N PRO A 25 -2.87 -8.30 -24.90
CA PRO A 25 -4.01 -7.88 -25.73
C PRO A 25 -4.90 -9.07 -26.10
N PRO A 26 -6.22 -8.88 -26.24
CA PRO A 26 -6.95 -7.61 -26.17
C PRO A 26 -7.52 -7.30 -24.77
N ARG A 27 -6.97 -7.87 -23.68
CA ARG A 27 -7.60 -7.79 -22.35
C ARG A 27 -7.88 -6.37 -21.88
N PHE A 28 -6.98 -5.43 -22.19
CA PHE A 28 -7.15 -4.01 -21.86
C PHE A 28 -6.83 -3.14 -23.08
N ASP A 29 -7.72 -2.20 -23.39
CA ASP A 29 -7.49 -1.17 -24.40
C ASP A 29 -6.55 -0.05 -23.89
N ALA A 30 -6.27 0.92 -24.76
CA ALA A 30 -5.36 2.02 -24.42
C ALA A 30 -5.84 2.87 -23.22
N ALA A 31 -7.15 3.11 -23.10
CA ALA A 31 -7.71 3.91 -22.01
C ALA A 31 -7.64 3.17 -20.68
N GLN A 32 -7.91 1.86 -20.68
CA GLN A 32 -7.78 1.00 -19.51
C GLN A 32 -6.33 0.86 -19.07
N ARG A 33 -5.38 0.75 -20.01
CA ARG A 33 -3.94 0.75 -19.70
C ARG A 33 -3.49 2.09 -19.10
N TRP A 34 -3.98 3.20 -19.63
CA TRP A 34 -3.75 4.53 -19.07
C TRP A 34 -4.31 4.65 -17.65
N GLN A 35 -5.49 4.09 -17.39
CA GLN A 35 -6.06 4.07 -16.04
C GLN A 35 -5.21 3.23 -15.07
N ILE A 36 -4.68 2.08 -15.49
CA ILE A 36 -3.73 1.29 -14.67
C ILE A 36 -2.49 2.11 -14.33
N GLN A 37 -1.92 2.83 -15.30
CA GLN A 37 -0.77 3.71 -15.06
C GLN A 37 -1.10 4.84 -14.08
N ARG A 38 -2.30 5.43 -14.16
CA ARG A 38 -2.76 6.44 -13.19
C ARG A 38 -2.96 5.87 -11.80
N MET A 39 -3.36 4.61 -11.65
CA MET A 39 -3.39 3.96 -10.34
C MET A 39 -1.96 3.75 -9.79
N MET A 40 -0.98 3.47 -10.65
CA MET A 40 0.42 3.32 -10.25
C MET A 40 1.07 4.66 -9.86
N PHE A 41 0.90 5.71 -10.66
CA PHE A 41 1.65 6.97 -10.54
C PHE A 41 0.85 8.13 -9.94
N GLY A 42 -0.40 7.88 -9.56
CA GLY A 42 -1.36 8.89 -9.13
C GLY A 42 -2.25 9.35 -10.28
N GLY A 43 -3.47 9.74 -9.95
CA GLY A 43 -4.45 10.21 -10.91
C GLY A 43 -4.06 11.53 -11.56
N GLN A 44 -3.13 12.29 -10.96
CA GLN A 44 -2.68 13.61 -11.40
C GLN A 44 -3.84 14.60 -11.58
N THR A 45 -4.92 14.43 -10.81
CA THR A 45 -6.10 15.31 -10.87
C THR A 45 -5.92 16.58 -10.05
N ASN A 46 -4.99 16.56 -9.09
CA ASN A 46 -4.60 17.68 -8.27
C ASN A 46 -3.16 17.49 -7.75
N LEU A 47 -2.64 18.48 -7.02
CA LEU A 47 -1.25 18.49 -6.53
C LEU A 47 -0.91 17.40 -5.50
N PHE A 48 -1.92 16.78 -4.89
CA PHE A 48 -1.77 15.71 -3.89
C PHE A 48 -1.99 14.31 -4.45
N ASP A 49 -2.36 14.20 -5.73
CA ASP A 49 -2.72 12.95 -6.41
C ASP A 49 -1.53 12.39 -7.22
N PHE A 50 -0.40 12.21 -6.54
CA PHE A 50 0.85 11.71 -7.10
C PHE A 50 1.46 10.62 -6.19
N HIS A 51 1.88 9.51 -6.81
CA HIS A 51 2.60 8.45 -6.11
C HIS A 51 4.08 8.53 -6.46
N HIS A 52 4.89 9.02 -5.50
CA HIS A 52 6.33 9.22 -5.70
C HIS A 52 7.17 7.95 -5.56
N SER A 53 6.59 6.90 -4.99
CA SER A 53 7.23 5.60 -4.82
C SER A 53 6.18 4.52 -5.02
N GLY A 54 6.58 3.42 -5.65
CA GLY A 54 5.74 2.24 -5.78
C GLY A 54 6.23 1.17 -4.83
N PHE A 55 5.30 0.51 -4.14
CA PHE A 55 5.61 -0.53 -3.19
C PHE A 55 4.97 -1.86 -3.58
N ASP A 56 5.66 -2.91 -3.20
CA ASP A 56 5.11 -4.25 -3.03
C ASP A 56 5.23 -4.66 -1.56
N GLU A 57 4.71 -5.84 -1.25
CA GLU A 57 4.71 -6.37 0.11
C GLU A 57 6.13 -6.48 0.70
N MET A 58 7.13 -6.84 -0.10
CA MET A 58 8.52 -6.99 0.38
C MET A 58 9.17 -5.64 0.68
N THR A 59 9.04 -4.69 -0.25
CA THR A 59 9.67 -3.38 -0.14
C THR A 59 9.04 -2.53 0.96
N LEU A 60 7.71 -2.56 1.11
CA LEU A 60 7.02 -1.84 2.18
C LEU A 60 7.32 -2.45 3.55
N SER A 61 7.24 -3.78 3.69
CA SER A 61 7.55 -4.45 4.98
C SER A 61 9.00 -4.18 5.41
N THR A 62 9.95 -4.25 4.46
CA THR A 62 11.36 -3.95 4.72
C THR A 62 11.55 -2.51 5.15
N LEU A 63 10.92 -1.56 4.46
CA LEU A 63 11.00 -0.14 4.80
C LEU A 63 10.46 0.12 6.22
N LEU A 64 9.30 -0.46 6.56
CA LEU A 64 8.70 -0.34 7.88
C LEU A 64 9.62 -0.92 8.97
N ALA A 65 10.16 -2.12 8.75
CA ALA A 65 11.08 -2.75 9.70
C ALA A 65 12.34 -1.90 9.94
N GLN A 66 12.94 -1.36 8.88
CA GLN A 66 14.11 -0.48 8.96
C GLN A 66 13.85 0.80 9.78
N HIS A 67 12.59 1.26 9.84
CA HIS A 67 12.20 2.45 10.60
C HIS A 67 11.62 2.13 11.99
N GLY A 68 11.84 0.89 12.46
CA GLY A 68 11.48 0.44 13.80
C GLY A 68 9.98 0.24 13.98
N PHE A 69 9.30 -0.24 12.94
CA PHE A 69 7.97 -0.83 13.04
C PHE A 69 8.07 -2.35 13.11
N CYS A 70 7.14 -2.97 13.83
CA CYS A 70 7.05 -4.41 14.03
C CYS A 70 5.59 -4.85 13.98
N GLY A 71 5.39 -6.17 13.91
CA GLY A 71 4.07 -6.74 13.71
C GLY A 71 3.44 -6.27 12.41
N VAL A 72 4.24 -6.16 11.34
CA VAL A 72 3.75 -5.76 10.02
C VAL A 72 2.82 -6.86 9.51
N GLN A 73 1.57 -6.50 9.25
CA GLN A 73 0.53 -7.40 8.76
C GLN A 73 -0.16 -6.78 7.56
N ARG A 74 -0.43 -7.60 6.55
CA ARG A 74 -1.27 -7.23 5.41
C ARG A 74 -2.72 -7.41 5.80
N GLU A 75 -3.53 -6.40 5.50
CA GLU A 75 -4.97 -6.39 5.70
C GLU A 75 -5.67 -6.36 4.34
N GLU A 76 -6.87 -6.92 4.26
CA GLU A 76 -7.72 -6.75 3.07
C GLU A 76 -8.48 -5.41 3.13
N ASP A 77 -9.00 -5.08 4.30
CA ASP A 77 -9.76 -3.87 4.60
C ASP A 77 -9.48 -3.46 6.05
N PHE A 78 -9.28 -2.16 6.29
CA PHE A 78 -9.15 -1.63 7.65
C PHE A 78 -10.49 -1.47 8.37
N GLY A 79 -11.61 -1.51 7.64
CA GLY A 79 -12.96 -1.33 8.17
C GLY A 79 -13.24 0.10 8.63
N LEU A 80 -12.52 1.09 8.10
CA LEU A 80 -12.56 2.49 8.54
C LEU A 80 -13.23 3.42 7.52
N PHE A 81 -12.98 3.22 6.23
CA PHE A 81 -13.41 4.11 5.16
C PHE A 81 -13.84 3.30 3.93
N ASP A 82 -14.86 3.79 3.23
CA ASP A 82 -15.24 3.31 1.89
C ASP A 82 -14.49 4.15 0.84
N ASP A 83 -13.22 3.80 0.62
CA ASP A 83 -12.31 4.55 -0.24
C ASP A 83 -11.45 3.65 -1.15
N ALA A 84 -10.44 4.24 -1.79
CA ALA A 84 -9.57 3.53 -2.72
C ALA A 84 -8.79 2.36 -2.10
N SER A 85 -8.65 2.30 -0.76
CA SER A 85 -7.95 1.23 -0.06
C SER A 85 -8.63 -0.13 -0.19
N ILE A 86 -9.95 -0.16 -0.41
CA ILE A 86 -10.72 -1.39 -0.70
C ILE A 86 -11.03 -1.55 -2.20
N GLY A 87 -10.42 -0.69 -3.02
CA GLY A 87 -10.64 -0.64 -4.46
C GLY A 87 -10.20 -1.93 -5.16
N THR A 88 -11.01 -2.35 -6.13
CA THR A 88 -10.65 -3.41 -7.07
C THR A 88 -10.64 -2.91 -8.50
N TYR A 89 -9.80 -3.51 -9.34
CA TYR A 89 -9.82 -3.29 -10.77
C TYR A 89 -9.85 -4.62 -11.51
N SER A 90 -10.85 -4.83 -12.36
CA SER A 90 -11.08 -6.12 -13.03
C SER A 90 -11.19 -7.29 -12.03
N GLY A 91 -11.80 -7.06 -10.86
CA GLY A 91 -11.96 -8.07 -9.79
C GLY A 91 -10.71 -8.36 -8.97
N LYS A 92 -9.61 -7.62 -9.20
CA LYS A 92 -8.36 -7.75 -8.46
C LYS A 92 -8.20 -6.60 -7.47
N GLY A 93 -7.87 -6.90 -6.22
CA GLY A 93 -7.46 -5.88 -5.24
C GLY A 93 -6.18 -5.19 -5.71
N ILE A 94 -6.18 -3.86 -5.70
CA ILE A 94 -5.06 -3.04 -6.20
C ILE A 94 -4.40 -2.19 -5.12
N SER A 95 -4.86 -2.31 -3.87
CA SER A 95 -4.25 -1.65 -2.72
C SER A 95 -3.42 -2.63 -1.91
N LEU A 96 -2.28 -2.14 -1.43
CA LEU A 96 -1.44 -2.76 -0.44
C LEU A 96 -1.73 -2.08 0.90
N ASN A 97 -2.54 -2.75 1.73
CA ASN A 97 -2.99 -2.25 3.02
C ASN A 97 -2.20 -2.93 4.14
N PHE A 98 -1.35 -2.20 4.84
CA PHE A 98 -0.56 -2.73 5.96
C PHE A 98 -0.91 -2.07 7.28
N ALA A 99 -0.98 -2.88 8.33
CA ALA A 99 -1.00 -2.45 9.72
C ALA A 99 0.35 -2.80 10.38
N ALA A 100 0.94 -1.85 11.10
CA ALA A 100 2.20 -2.07 11.83
C ALA A 100 2.27 -1.21 13.09
N SER A 101 2.89 -1.74 14.14
CA SER A 101 3.06 -1.00 15.40
C SER A 101 4.46 -0.42 15.51
N LYS A 102 4.59 0.79 16.08
CA LYS A 102 5.90 1.32 16.46
C LYS A 102 6.47 0.46 17.59
N CYS A 103 7.66 -0.10 17.38
CA CYS A 103 8.29 -0.95 18.39
C CYS A 103 8.64 -0.15 19.65
N ALA A 104 8.73 -0.87 20.78
CA ALA A 104 9.43 -0.36 21.95
C ALA A 104 10.90 -0.14 21.60
N GLU A 105 11.49 0.96 22.08
CA GLU A 105 12.93 1.15 22.03
C GLU A 105 13.59 0.07 22.90
N ALA A 106 14.79 -0.37 22.52
CA ALA A 106 15.58 -1.34 23.29
C ALA A 106 16.07 -0.69 24.60
N GLY A 107 15.16 -0.60 25.58
CA GLY A 107 15.36 0.10 26.85
C GLY A 107 14.06 0.29 27.66
N ASP A 108 12.90 0.14 27.03
CA ASP A 108 11.59 0.36 27.67
C ASP A 108 10.98 -0.89 28.35
N VAL A 109 11.73 -1.98 28.46
CA VAL A 109 11.33 -3.11 29.34
C VAL A 109 11.68 -2.71 30.77
N GLY A 110 10.84 -1.83 31.33
CA GLY A 110 10.88 -1.46 32.73
C GLY A 110 10.77 -2.70 33.60
N VAL A 111 11.79 -2.88 34.45
CA VAL A 111 11.71 -3.69 35.66
C VAL A 111 10.49 -3.23 36.45
N VAL A 112 9.51 -4.12 36.60
CA VAL A 112 8.50 -4.10 37.66
C VAL A 112 8.53 -5.42 38.40
#